data_AF-A0A6B3GLH8-F1
#
_entry.id   AF-A0A6B3GLH8-F1
#
_cell.length_a   1.000
_cell.length_b   1.000
_cell.length_c   1.000
_cell.angle_alpha   90.00
_cell.angle_beta   90.00
_cell.angle_gamma   90.00
#
_symmetry.space_group_name_H-M   'P 1'
#
loop_
_entity.id
_entity.type
_entity.pdbx_description
1 polymer ?
#
loop_
_entity_poly.entity_id
_entity_poly.type
_entity_poly.pdbx_seq_one_letter_code
_entity_poly.pdbx_strand_id
1 'polypeptide(L)'
;MITLREKTPAASYAYAMLGGVETRSVSPVFVGRAEELASLTGALARAASGDPQALLIGGEAGVGKTRLVEQFVSAAQRRNAVV
;
A
#
# COMPACT_ATOMS: atom_id res chain seq x y z
N MET A 1 -43.08 -39.91 36.52
CA MET A 1 -42.09 -39.13 37.30
C MET A 1 -40.73 -39.60 36.81
N ILE A 2 -39.95 -38.85 36.03
CA ILE A 2 -39.45 -37.49 36.25
C ILE A 2 -38.99 -36.90 34.90
N THR A 3 -39.27 -35.62 34.69
CA THR A 3 -38.77 -34.75 33.62
C THR A 3 -37.25 -34.58 33.71
N LEU A 4 -36.53 -34.67 32.59
CA LEU A 4 -35.20 -34.06 32.47
C LEU A 4 -35.09 -33.19 31.22
N ARG A 5 -35.02 -31.88 31.49
CA ARG A 5 -34.56 -30.83 30.58
C ARG A 5 -33.20 -31.19 30.00
N GLU A 6 -33.05 -31.02 28.69
CA GLU A 6 -31.76 -30.96 28.02
C GLU A 6 -30.94 -29.78 28.59
N LYS A 7 -29.82 -30.12 29.22
CA LYS A 7 -28.89 -29.16 29.80
C LYS A 7 -27.83 -28.85 28.75
N THR A 8 -27.86 -27.63 28.24
CA THR A 8 -26.87 -27.07 27.33
C THR A 8 -25.45 -27.25 27.88
N PRO A 9 -24.51 -27.88 27.16
CA PRO A 9 -23.09 -27.65 27.41
C PRO A 9 -22.66 -26.37 26.67
N ALA A 10 -22.09 -25.44 27.45
CA ALA A 10 -21.58 -24.16 27.01
C ALA A 10 -20.57 -24.31 25.86
N ALA A 11 -20.80 -23.58 24.78
CA ALA A 11 -19.89 -23.46 23.65
C ALA A 11 -18.62 -22.73 24.10
N SER A 12 -17.54 -23.49 24.29
CA SER A 12 -16.18 -22.98 24.38
C SER A 12 -15.37 -23.53 23.21
N TYR A 13 -15.42 -22.82 22.09
CA TYR A 13 -14.29 -22.78 21.17
C TYR A 13 -14.14 -21.32 20.73
N ALA A 14 -13.09 -20.70 21.24
CA ALA A 14 -12.68 -19.35 20.93
C ALA A 14 -12.17 -19.26 19.48
N TYR A 15 -13.08 -19.36 18.51
CA TYR A 15 -12.76 -19.19 17.08
C TYR A 15 -13.30 -17.88 16.50
N ALA A 16 -13.80 -16.98 17.34
CA ALA A 16 -14.44 -15.73 16.90
C ALA A 16 -13.77 -14.47 17.47
N MET A 17 -12.42 -14.41 17.52
CA MET A 17 -11.74 -13.20 18.01
C MET A 17 -10.89 -12.45 16.99
N LEU A 18 -10.58 -12.99 15.81
CA LEU A 18 -9.84 -12.28 14.75
C LEU A 18 -10.25 -12.69 13.31
N GLY A 19 -11.55 -12.89 13.06
CA GLY A 19 -12.09 -13.30 11.75
C GLY A 19 -12.06 -12.25 10.63
N GLY A 20 -11.30 -11.16 10.77
CA GLY A 20 -11.32 -10.09 9.77
C GLY A 20 -10.59 -8.82 10.20
N VAL A 21 -9.36 -8.95 10.70
CA VAL A 21 -8.52 -7.80 11.00
C VAL A 21 -7.19 -7.92 10.26
N GLU A 22 -7.25 -7.85 8.93
CA GLU A 22 -6.14 -7.27 8.17
C GLU A 22 -6.47 -5.78 7.97
N THR A 23 -6.58 -5.02 9.06
CA THR A 23 -6.53 -3.55 8.94
C THR A 23 -5.08 -3.19 8.71
N ARG A 24 -4.62 -3.42 7.48
CA ARG A 24 -3.39 -2.84 6.98
C ARG A 24 -3.66 -1.33 6.97
N SER A 25 -3.34 -0.67 8.08
CA SER A 25 -3.42 0.79 8.20
C SER A 25 -2.34 1.39 7.32
N VAL A 26 -2.53 1.31 6.01
CA VAL A 26 -1.80 2.14 5.07
C VAL A 26 -2.41 3.51 5.21
N SER A 27 -1.73 4.38 5.96
CA SER A 27 -1.98 5.81 5.84
C SER A 27 -1.94 6.15 4.34
N PRO A 28 -2.98 6.76 3.76
CA PRO A 28 -2.99 7.16 2.34
C PRO A 28 -1.98 8.29 2.08
N VAL A 29 -1.40 8.87 3.14
CA VAL A 29 -0.42 9.94 3.05
C VAL A 29 0.94 9.38 2.69
N PHE A 30 1.47 9.80 1.54
CA PHE A 30 2.86 9.56 1.16
C PHE A 30 3.75 10.56 1.90
N VAL A 31 4.39 10.12 2.99
CA VAL A 31 5.18 10.99 3.89
C VAL A 31 6.68 10.76 3.65
N GLY A 32 7.47 11.84 3.71
CA GLY A 32 8.94 11.76 3.82
C GLY A 32 9.69 11.41 2.53
N ARG A 33 9.05 11.52 1.35
CA ARG A 33 9.64 11.14 0.05
C ARG A 33 9.40 12.16 -1.08
N ALA A 34 9.25 13.42 -0.69
CA ALA A 34 8.94 14.51 -1.63
C ALA A 34 10.13 14.80 -2.57
N GLU A 35 11.36 14.69 -2.06
CA GLU A 35 12.58 14.95 -2.83
C GLU A 35 12.85 13.86 -3.88
N GLU A 36 12.64 12.60 -3.52
CA GLU A 36 12.76 11.47 -4.45
C GLU A 36 11.68 11.54 -5.53
N LEU A 37 10.44 11.86 -5.14
CA LEU A 37 9.37 12.08 -6.12
C LEU A 37 9.69 13.28 -7.02
N ALA A 38 10.21 14.38 -6.48
CA ALA A 38 10.64 15.54 -7.25
C ALA A 38 11.72 15.14 -8.27
N SER A 39 12.71 14.36 -7.85
CA SER A 39 13.79 13.84 -8.72
C SER A 39 13.25 12.99 -9.87
N LEU A 40 12.34 12.05 -9.59
CA LEU A 40 11.68 11.24 -10.62
C LEU A 40 10.88 12.12 -11.60
N THR A 41 10.13 13.10 -11.09
CA THR A 41 9.34 13.99 -11.95
C THR A 41 10.19 14.96 -12.76
N GLY A 42 11.35 15.38 -12.25
CA GLY A 42 12.33 16.17 -13.00
C GLY A 42 12.96 15.35 -14.12
N ALA A 43 13.25 14.07 -13.89
CA ALA A 43 13.69 13.17 -14.95
C ALA A 43 12.59 12.95 -16.01
N LEU A 44 11.34 12.78 -15.60
CA LEU A 44 10.21 12.71 -16.55
C LEU A 44 10.13 13.97 -17.43
N ALA A 45 10.36 15.16 -16.87
CA ALA A 45 10.39 16.39 -17.65
C ALA A 45 11.52 16.41 -18.69
N ARG A 46 12.72 15.94 -18.32
CA ARG A 46 13.84 15.80 -19.28
C ARG A 46 13.54 14.79 -20.39
N ALA A 47 12.96 13.64 -20.03
CA ALA A 47 12.49 12.64 -20.99
C ALA A 47 11.47 13.24 -21.98
N ALA A 48 10.52 14.04 -21.47
CA ALA A 48 9.55 14.74 -22.30
C ALA A 48 10.18 15.78 -23.24
N SER A 49 11.34 16.36 -22.86
CA SER A 49 12.12 17.25 -23.73
C SER A 49 13.00 16.53 -24.76
N GLY A 50 12.90 15.21 -24.87
CA GLY A 50 13.64 14.41 -25.86
C GLY A 50 14.99 13.88 -25.37
N ASP A 51 15.29 13.97 -24.06
CA ASP A 51 16.47 13.37 -23.44
C ASP A 51 16.09 12.12 -22.63
N PRO A 52 16.21 10.90 -23.18
CA PRO A 52 15.76 9.67 -22.51
C PRO A 52 16.44 9.47 -21.15
N GLN A 53 15.68 9.09 -20.13
CA GLN A 53 16.19 8.91 -18.77
C GLN A 53 16.05 7.47 -18.30
N ALA A 54 17.09 6.94 -17.64
CA ALA A 54 17.05 5.68 -16.91
C ALA A 54 17.38 5.96 -15.43
N LEU A 55 16.55 5.46 -14.51
CA LEU A 55 16.70 5.70 -13.07
C LEU A 55 16.64 4.39 -12.30
N LEU A 56 17.48 4.28 -11.27
CA LEU A 56 17.50 3.16 -10.34
C LEU A 56 16.92 3.60 -8.99
N ILE A 57 15.94 2.87 -8.48
CA ILE A 57 15.35 3.12 -7.17
C ILE A 57 15.94 2.12 -6.17
N GLY A 58 16.95 2.57 -5.43
CA GLY A 58 17.52 1.87 -4.29
C GLY A 58 16.83 2.20 -2.98
N GLY A 59 17.08 1.39 -1.95
CA GLY A 59 16.63 1.64 -0.57
C GLY A 59 16.38 0.35 0.20
N GLU A 60 16.17 0.48 1.49
CA GLU A 60 16.01 -0.60 2.45
C GLU A 60 14.72 -1.42 2.17
N ALA A 61 14.68 -2.64 2.69
CA ALA A 61 13.46 -3.44 2.66
C ALA A 61 12.35 -2.70 3.44
N GLY A 62 11.16 -2.58 2.85
CA GLY A 62 10.03 -1.91 3.49
C GLY A 62 10.02 -0.38 3.44
N VAL A 63 11.04 0.29 2.90
CA VAL A 63 11.12 1.78 2.82
C VAL A 63 10.07 2.43 1.88
N GLY A 64 9.26 1.63 1.18
CA GLY A 64 8.19 2.13 0.32
C GLY A 64 8.60 2.40 -1.14
N LYS A 65 9.59 1.68 -1.69
CA LYS A 65 9.98 1.79 -3.11
C LYS A 65 8.81 1.60 -4.08
N THR A 66 7.99 0.56 -3.88
CA THR A 66 6.79 0.31 -4.69
C THR A 66 5.83 1.49 -4.62
N ARG A 67 5.60 2.01 -3.42
CA ARG A 67 4.71 3.15 -3.22
C ARG A 67 5.23 4.42 -3.88
N LEU A 68 6.54 4.66 -3.86
CA LEU A 68 7.16 5.79 -4.59
C LEU A 68 6.92 5.67 -6.10
N VAL A 69 7.06 4.47 -6.67
CA VAL A 69 6.78 4.22 -8.09
C VAL A 69 5.31 4.48 -8.41
N GLU A 70 4.38 3.96 -7.62
CA GLU A 70 2.94 4.19 -7.81
C GLU A 70 2.56 5.68 -7.77
N GLN A 71 3.16 6.44 -6.85
CA GLN A 71 2.97 7.90 -6.78
C GLN A 71 3.56 8.61 -8.00
N PHE A 72 4.74 8.17 -8.47
CA PHE A 72 5.35 8.69 -9.68
C PHE A 72 4.49 8.40 -10.92
N VAL A 73 4.00 7.17 -11.10
CA VAL A 73 3.06 6.80 -12.18
C VAL A 73 1.82 7.68 -12.13
N SER A 74 1.20 7.82 -10.96
CA SER A 74 0.03 8.70 -10.77
C SER A 74 0.34 10.15 -11.14
N ALA A 75 1.55 10.63 -10.86
CA ALA A 75 2.01 11.97 -11.23
C ALA A 75 2.36 12.10 -12.72
N ALA A 76 2.80 11.01 -13.37
CA ALA A 76 3.11 10.96 -14.79
C ALA A 76 1.83 10.94 -15.62
N GLN A 77 0.84 10.14 -15.24
CA GLN A 77 -0.49 10.11 -15.85
C GLN A 77 -1.19 11.46 -15.79
N ARG A 78 -1.11 12.17 -14.65
CA ARG A 78 -1.61 13.57 -14.53
C ARG A 78 -0.92 14.57 -15.46
N ARG A 79 0.27 14.22 -15.97
CA ARG A 79 1.02 15.00 -16.96
C ARG A 79 0.86 14.43 -18.38
N ASN A 80 -0.10 13.53 -18.60
CA ASN A 80 -0.39 12.85 -19.87
C ASN A 80 0.77 11.98 -20.39
N ALA A 81 1.67 11.52 -19.50
CA ALA A 81 2.62 10.49 -19.86
C ALA A 81 1.91 9.13 -20.02
N VAL A 82 2.37 8.34 -20.99
CA VAL A 82 1.96 6.94 -21.14
C VAL A 82 2.77 6.10 -20.17
N VAL A 83 2.09 5.24 -19.40
CA VAL A 83 2.70 4.39 -18.37
C VAL A 83 2.19 2.96 -18.49
#